data_AF-A0A290XHB5-F1
#
_entry.id   AF-A0A290XHB5-F1
#
_cell.length_a   1.000
_cell.length_b   1.000
_cell.length_c   1.000
_cell.angle_alpha   90.00
_cell.angle_beta   90.00
_cell.angle_gamma   90.00
#
_symmetry.space_group_name_H-M   'P 1'
#
loop_
_entity.id
_entity.type
_entity.pdbx_description
1 polymer ?
#
loop_
_entity_poly.entity_id
_entity_poly.type
_entity_poly.pdbx_seq_one_letter_code
_entity_poly.pdbx_strand_id
1 'polypeptide(L)'
;MTWDALQSAALDALGHVRYRVEVAASVWPNDPLVDALLRAAGLDRDSQSAQALLSSLGPLDGLRSASAKRALWPRLRRFRRHGG
;
A
#
# COMPACT_ATOMS: atom_id res chain seq x y z
N MET A 1 5.04 -7.17 16.17
CA MET A 1 5.02 -8.33 17.08
C MET A 1 4.47 -9.52 16.31
N THR A 2 5.22 -10.61 16.24
CA THR A 2 4.85 -11.82 15.52
C THR A 2 4.33 -12.84 16.53
N TRP A 3 3.23 -13.53 16.20
CA TRP A 3 2.65 -14.56 17.08
C TRP A 3 3.54 -15.81 17.09
N ASP A 4 3.75 -16.39 18.27
CA ASP A 4 4.52 -17.63 18.41
C ASP A 4 3.66 -18.89 18.17
N ALA A 5 4.32 -20.05 18.10
CA ALA A 5 3.69 -21.34 17.85
C ALA A 5 2.80 -21.83 19.02
N LEU A 6 3.10 -21.43 20.26
CA LEU A 6 2.33 -21.81 21.44
C LEU A 6 1.02 -21.01 21.52
N GLN A 7 1.08 -19.70 21.31
CA GLN A 7 -0.07 -18.80 21.25
C GLN A 7 -1.02 -19.20 20.13
N SER A 8 -0.44 -19.54 18.99
CA SER A 8 -1.11 -20.15 17.84
C SER A 8 -1.89 -21.41 18.22
N ALA A 9 -1.24 -22.38 18.87
CA ALA A 9 -1.86 -23.64 19.26
C ALA A 9 -2.94 -23.47 20.34
N ALA A 10 -2.76 -22.52 21.27
CA ALA A 10 -3.75 -22.22 22.30
C ALA A 10 -5.07 -21.71 21.69
N LEU A 11 -4.99 -20.84 20.67
CA LEU A 11 -6.19 -20.34 19.99
C LEU A 11 -6.91 -21.43 19.19
N ASP A 12 -6.16 -22.32 18.54
CA ASP A 12 -6.73 -23.45 17.81
C ASP A 12 -7.45 -24.41 18.78
N ALA A 13 -6.87 -24.66 19.96
CA ALA A 13 -7.48 -25.49 21.01
C ALA A 13 -8.75 -24.88 21.61
N LEU A 14 -8.86 -23.54 21.63
CA LEU A 14 -10.06 -22.81 22.05
C LEU A 14 -11.14 -22.77 20.96
N GLY A 15 -10.90 -23.36 19.79
CA GLY A 15 -11.86 -23.43 18.69
C GLY A 15 -11.93 -22.16 17.84
N HIS A 16 -10.93 -21.27 17.92
CA HIS A 16 -10.89 -20.08 17.09
C HIS A 16 -10.44 -20.39 15.66
N VAL A 17 -11.16 -19.85 14.67
CA VAL A 17 -10.80 -19.97 13.25
C VAL A 17 -9.73 -18.94 12.90
N ARG A 18 -8.60 -19.40 12.37
CA ARG A 18 -7.51 -18.52 11.91
C ARG A 18 -7.72 -18.11 10.46
N TYR A 19 -7.91 -16.81 10.25
CA TYR A 19 -7.92 -16.23 8.90
C TYR A 19 -6.50 -15.91 8.47
N ARG A 20 -6.03 -16.59 7.42
CA ARG A 20 -4.80 -16.19 6.72
C ARG A 20 -5.16 -15.13 5.71
N VAL A 21 -4.58 -13.94 5.85
CA VAL A 21 -4.65 -12.91 4.82
C VAL A 21 -3.58 -13.23 3.78
N GLU A 22 -4.00 -13.81 2.66
CA GLU A 22 -3.15 -13.88 1.47
C GLU A 22 -3.17 -12.51 0.80
N VAL A 23 -2.08 -11.77 0.93
CA VAL A 23 -1.85 -10.61 0.08
C VAL A 23 -1.52 -11.17 -1.29
N ALA A 24 -2.50 -11.19 -2.20
CA ALA A 24 -2.27 -11.54 -3.58
C ALA A 24 -1.07 -10.73 -4.10
N ALA A 25 -0.11 -11.39 -4.75
CA ALA A 25 1.02 -10.73 -5.36
C ALA A 25 0.48 -9.64 -6.28
N SER A 26 0.64 -8.38 -5.88
CA SER A 26 -0.02 -7.30 -6.58
C SER A 26 0.60 -7.13 -7.95
N VAL A 27 -0.23 -7.32 -8.97
CA VAL A 27 0.16 -7.04 -10.35
C VAL A 27 0.24 -5.52 -10.47
N TRP A 28 1.47 -5.01 -10.37
CA TRP A 28 1.73 -3.60 -10.56
C TRP A 28 1.38 -3.20 -12.00
N PRO A 29 0.54 -2.17 -12.20
CA PRO A 29 0.39 -1.58 -13.51
C PRO A 29 1.77 -1.14 -14.00
N ASN A 30 2.17 -1.59 -15.18
CA ASN A 30 3.44 -1.19 -15.77
C ASN A 30 3.28 0.21 -16.42
N ASP A 31 3.03 1.23 -15.58
CA ASP A 31 2.80 2.61 -15.97
C ASP A 31 3.84 3.53 -15.32
N PRO A 32 4.62 4.32 -16.09
CA PRO A 32 5.63 5.24 -15.55
C PRO A 32 5.06 6.30 -14.61
N LEU A 33 3.75 6.58 -14.67
CA LEU A 33 3.08 7.47 -13.72
C LEU A 33 3.14 6.89 -12.30
N VAL A 34 3.04 5.57 -12.14
CA VAL A 34 3.10 4.91 -10.82
C VAL A 34 4.45 5.14 -10.18
N ASP A 35 5.54 4.97 -10.92
CA ASP A 35 6.90 5.21 -10.41
C ASP A 35 7.11 6.66 -9.99
N ALA A 36 6.58 7.61 -10.75
CA ALA A 36 6.66 9.03 -10.41
C ALA A 36 5.89 9.35 -9.11
N LEU A 37 4.72 8.73 -8.91
CA LEU A 37 3.90 8.90 -7.71
C LEU A 37 4.56 8.30 -6.48
N LEU A 38 5.08 7.07 -6.58
CA LEU A 38 5.80 6.39 -5.51
C LEU A 38 7.05 7.16 -5.10
N ARG A 39 7.86 7.59 -6.07
CA ARG A 39 9.04 8.43 -5.79
C ARG A 39 8.66 9.76 -5.14
N ALA A 40 7.55 10.37 -5.53
CA ALA A 40 7.06 11.61 -4.90
C ALA A 40 6.61 11.37 -3.44
N ALA A 41 6.03 10.21 -3.15
CA ALA A 41 5.70 9.75 -1.79
C ALA A 41 6.92 9.25 -0.98
N GLY A 42 8.06 9.01 -1.64
CA GLY A 42 9.25 8.42 -1.01
C GLY A 42 9.13 6.92 -0.75
N LEU A 43 8.28 6.23 -1.51
CA LEU A 43 8.01 4.81 -1.38
C LEU A 43 8.68 4.03 -2.52
N ASP A 44 9.00 2.77 -2.24
CA ASP A 44 9.44 1.78 -3.22
C ASP A 44 8.32 0.79 -3.56
N ARG A 45 8.36 0.15 -4.73
CA ARG A 45 7.36 -0.85 -5.16
C ARG A 45 7.28 -2.05 -4.22
N ASP A 46 8.37 -2.39 -3.54
CA ASP A 46 8.38 -3.50 -2.58
C ASP A 46 7.80 -3.12 -1.21
N SER A 47 7.49 -1.84 -0.99
CA SER A 47 6.90 -1.39 0.27
C SER A 47 5.41 -1.71 0.37
N GLN A 48 4.99 -2.24 1.53
CA GLN A 48 3.57 -2.50 1.81
C GLN A 48 2.73 -1.21 1.74
N SER A 49 3.35 -0.08 2.10
CA SER A 49 2.79 1.27 2.00
C SER A 49 2.52 1.70 0.55
N ALA A 50 3.31 1.26 -0.43
CA ALA A 50 3.11 1.62 -1.84
C ALA A 50 1.81 1.06 -2.39
N GLN A 51 1.47 -0.18 -2.02
CA GLN A 51 0.22 -0.81 -2.43
C GLN A 51 -0.99 -0.07 -1.84
N ALA A 52 -0.94 0.25 -0.55
CA ALA A 52 -1.99 0.98 0.14
C ALA A 52 -2.20 2.38 -0.47
N LEU A 53 -1.10 3.07 -0.81
CA LEU A 53 -1.16 4.36 -1.50
C LEU A 53 -1.86 4.20 -2.85
N LEU A 54 -1.41 3.26 -3.70
CA LEU A 54 -1.96 3.10 -5.05
C LEU A 54 -3.46 2.80 -5.03
N SER A 55 -3.91 1.90 -4.14
CA SER A 55 -5.34 1.59 -3.95
C SER A 55 -6.18 2.79 -3.51
N SER A 56 -5.57 3.78 -2.83
CA SER A 56 -6.26 4.99 -2.38
C SER A 56 -6.41 6.08 -3.46
N LEU A 57 -5.60 6.04 -4.52
CA LEU A 57 -5.49 7.11 -5.51
C LEU A 57 -6.59 7.07 -6.60
N GLY A 58 -7.41 6.02 -6.64
CA GLY A 58 -8.44 5.84 -7.66
C GLY A 58 -7.84 5.51 -9.05
N PRO A 59 -8.66 5.56 -10.13
CA PRO A 59 -8.21 5.16 -11.46
C PRO A 59 -7.12 6.09 -12.02
N LEU A 60 -6.03 5.50 -12.54
CA LEU A 60 -4.84 6.21 -13.04
C LEU A 60 -5.17 7.19 -14.18
N ASP A 61 -6.18 6.90 -15.01
CA ASP A 61 -6.57 7.78 -16.12
C ASP A 61 -7.04 9.16 -15.64
N GLY A 62 -7.78 9.22 -14.52
CA GLY A 62 -8.20 10.50 -13.93
C GLY A 62 -7.02 11.33 -13.44
N LEU A 63 -5.95 10.65 -13.00
CA LEU A 63 -4.71 11.26 -12.53
C LEU A 63 -3.80 11.72 -13.66
N ARG A 64 -4.11 11.45 -14.93
CA ARG A 64 -3.31 11.94 -16.07
C ARG A 64 -3.51 13.43 -16.30
N SER A 65 -4.65 13.99 -15.88
CA SER A 65 -4.96 15.42 -16.00
C SER A 65 -4.03 16.31 -15.17
N ALA A 66 -3.66 17.48 -15.71
CA ALA A 66 -2.73 18.39 -15.06
C ALA A 66 -3.28 18.96 -13.73
N SER A 67 -4.58 19.20 -13.65
CA SER A 67 -5.26 19.68 -12.43
C SER A 67 -5.25 18.62 -11.33
N ALA A 68 -5.60 17.37 -11.64
CA ALA A 68 -5.58 16.28 -10.67
C ALA A 68 -4.17 16.03 -10.12
N LYS A 69 -3.15 16.03 -11.00
CA LYS A 69 -1.74 15.98 -10.61
C LYS A 69 -1.39 17.08 -9.62
N ARG A 70 -1.67 18.34 -9.95
CA ARG A 70 -1.34 19.49 -9.07
C ARG A 70 -2.01 19.40 -7.70
N ALA A 71 -3.25 18.91 -7.63
CA ALA A 71 -3.94 18.69 -6.36
C ALA A 71 -3.30 17.57 -5.52
N LEU A 72 -2.72 16.56 -6.17
CA LEU A 72 -2.15 15.37 -5.52
C LEU A 72 -0.74 15.61 -4.95
N TRP A 73 0.09 16.40 -5.62
CA TRP A 73 1.51 16.59 -5.26
C TRP A 73 1.75 17.05 -3.81
N PRO A 74 0.98 18.03 -3.26
CA PRO A 74 1.14 18.44 -1.87
C PRO A 74 0.87 17.31 -0.87
N ARG A 75 -0.12 16.46 -1.14
CA ARG A 75 -0.44 15.29 -0.31
C ARG A 75 0.69 14.27 -0.32
N LEU A 76 1.25 13.96 -1.49
CA LEU A 76 2.38 13.03 -1.60
C LEU A 76 3.64 13.54 -0.88
N ARG A 77 3.96 14.83 -1.00
CA ARG A 77 5.09 15.41 -0.26
C ARG A 77 4.85 15.41 1.24
N ARG A 78 3.62 15.65 1.68
CA ARG A 78 3.24 15.57 3.09
C ARG A 78 3.40 14.14 3.60
N PHE A 79 2.94 13.15 2.83
CA PHE A 79 3.11 11.73 3.15
C PHE A 79 4.58 11.38 3.36
N ARG A 80 5.45 11.76 2.42
CA ARG A 80 6.90 11.57 2.52
C ARG A 80 7.53 12.20 3.78
N ARG A 81 6.96 13.31 4.27
CA ARG A 81 7.47 14.01 5.46
C ARG A 81 7.01 13.42 6.79
N HIS A 82 5.90 12.68 6.80
CA HIS A 82 5.27 12.20 8.03
C HIS A 82 5.24 10.68 8.19
N GLY A 83 5.68 9.92 7.20
CA GLY A 83 5.89 8.48 7.34
C GLY A 83 5.77 7.78 6.00
N GLY A 84 6.93 7.50 5.40
CA GLY A 84 7.11 6.36 4.49
C GLY A 84 7.55 5.15 5.31
#